data_AF-A0A7S1S9R1-F1
#
_entry.id   AF-A0A7S1S9R1-F1
#
_cell.length_a   1.000
_cell.length_b   1.000
_cell.length_c   1.000
_cell.angle_alpha   90.00
_cell.angle_beta   90.00
_cell.angle_gamma   90.00
#
_symmetry.space_group_name_H-M   'P 1'
#
loop_
_entity.id
_entity.type
_entity.pdbx_description
1 polymer ?
#
loop_
_entity_poly.entity_id
_entity_poly.type
_entity_poly.pdbx_seq_one_letter_code
_entity_poly.pdbx_strand_id
1 'polypeptide(L)'
;LMCCLVTTWCSQSSCKQRSGRAGRTMPGRAVCLVPRRFFETQMPLFDPPEMLSAPLTKLYLQAKQLCSTLEASQEKVRLPPEVHMNVSAPKALLNEVVQPPSMALLEAAMSELAAVGCLTSASEDAE
;
A
#
# COMPACT_ATOMS: atom_id res chain seq x y z
N LEU A 1 9.08 12.16 8.38
CA LEU A 1 7.67 12.42 8.76
C LEU A 1 7.45 11.93 10.18
N MET A 2 6.94 12.74 11.10
CA MET A 2 6.53 12.21 12.42
C MET A 2 5.17 11.53 12.29
N CYS A 3 5.11 10.24 12.60
CA CYS A 3 3.86 9.50 12.70
C CYS A 3 3.14 9.88 13.99
N CYS A 4 1.83 10.08 13.93
CA CYS A 4 1.00 10.34 15.10
C CYS A 4 -0.29 9.52 15.05
N LEU A 5 -0.81 9.15 16.22
CA LEU A 5 -2.09 8.49 16.34
C LEU A 5 -3.20 9.56 16.37
N VAL A 6 -4.09 9.53 15.38
CA VAL A 6 -5.19 10.49 15.24
C VAL A 6 -6.51 9.75 15.20
N THR A 7 -7.50 10.25 15.93
CA THR A 7 -8.87 9.73 15.86
C THR A 7 -9.57 10.35 14.66
N THR A 8 -9.97 9.52 13.70
CA THR A 8 -10.65 9.95 12.47
C THR A 8 -11.98 9.22 12.31
N TRP A 9 -12.88 9.79 11.51
CA TRP A 9 -14.08 9.08 11.08
C TRP A 9 -13.71 7.94 10.13
N CYS A 10 -14.26 6.76 10.36
CA CYS A 10 -14.10 5.62 9.45
C CYS A 10 -14.83 5.85 8.12
N SER A 11 -14.43 5.15 7.07
CA SER A 11 -15.15 5.20 5.80
C SER A 11 -16.55 4.55 5.84
N GLN A 12 -17.36 4.88 4.84
CA GLN A 12 -18.66 4.23 4.58
C GLN A 12 -18.47 2.73 4.32
N SER A 13 -17.43 2.34 3.58
CA SER A 13 -17.11 0.92 3.33
C SER A 13 -16.77 0.16 4.62
N SER A 14 -16.03 0.78 5.54
CA SER A 14 -15.74 0.22 6.87
C SER A 14 -17.02 0.02 7.68
N CYS A 15 -17.93 1.01 7.69
CA CYS A 15 -19.23 0.88 8.33
C CYS A 15 -20.06 -0.27 7.75
N LYS A 16 -20.08 -0.43 6.43
CA LYS A 16 -20.77 -1.53 5.74
C LYS A 16 -20.15 -2.90 6.08
N GLN A 17 -18.82 -2.96 6.20
CA GLN A 17 -18.13 -4.16 6.65
C GLN A 17 -18.53 -4.53 8.09
N ARG A 18 -18.62 -3.54 8.99
CA ARG A 18 -19.07 -3.73 10.38
C ARG A 18 -20.53 -4.19 10.44
N SER A 19 -21.43 -3.62 9.64
CA SER A 19 -22.82 -4.09 9.60
C SER A 19 -22.94 -5.54 9.13
N GLY A 20 -22.08 -5.97 8.20
CA GLY A 20 -22.01 -7.36 7.74
C GLY A 20 -21.50 -8.37 8.78
N ARG A 21 -21.03 -7.91 9.95
CA ARG A 21 -20.70 -8.80 11.08
C ARG A 21 -21.94 -9.30 11.81
N ALA A 22 -23.03 -8.54 11.78
CA ALA A 22 -24.35 -8.99 12.21
C ALA A 22 -25.05 -9.76 11.07
N GLY A 23 -26.00 -10.64 11.37
CA GLY A 23 -26.80 -11.28 10.32
C GLY A 23 -26.25 -12.58 9.74
N ARG A 24 -25.12 -13.12 10.25
CA ARG A 24 -24.46 -14.31 9.65
C ARG A 24 -25.20 -15.63 9.91
N THR A 25 -25.73 -15.80 11.11
CA THR A 25 -26.40 -17.04 11.54
C THR A 25 -27.90 -16.85 11.73
N MET A 26 -28.33 -15.63 12.05
CA MET A 26 -29.70 -15.21 12.23
C MET A 26 -29.82 -13.71 11.93
N PRO A 27 -31.02 -13.17 11.64
CA PRO A 27 -31.21 -11.74 11.44
C PRO A 27 -30.59 -10.91 12.57
N GLY A 28 -29.78 -9.92 12.20
CA GLY A 28 -29.07 -9.06 13.14
C GLY A 28 -29.33 -7.59 12.87
N ARG A 29 -28.99 -6.73 13.84
CA ARG A 29 -29.13 -5.26 13.70
C ARG A 29 -27.78 -4.59 13.86
N ALA A 30 -27.49 -3.65 12.96
CA ALA A 30 -26.34 -2.76 13.06
C ALA A 30 -26.85 -1.35 13.33
N VAL A 31 -26.30 -0.69 14.35
CA VAL A 31 -26.67 0.69 14.73
C VAL A 31 -25.51 1.61 14.38
N CYS A 32 -25.76 2.55 13.46
CA CYS A 32 -24.79 3.56 13.06
C CYS A 32 -24.99 4.80 13.94
N LEU A 33 -24.00 5.16 14.75
CA LEU A 33 -24.08 6.28 15.70
C LEU A 33 -23.72 7.64 15.07
N VAL A 34 -24.13 7.84 13.82
CA VAL A 34 -23.97 9.12 13.11
C VAL A 34 -25.27 9.46 12.36
N PRO A 35 -25.61 10.75 12.20
CA PRO A 35 -26.74 11.15 11.38
C PRO A 35 -26.59 10.67 9.94
N ARG A 36 -27.70 10.23 9.32
CA ARG A 36 -27.69 9.75 7.93
C ARG A 36 -27.09 10.75 6.95
N ARG A 37 -27.45 12.04 7.08
CA ARG A 37 -26.87 13.12 6.26
C ARG A 37 -25.36 13.20 6.40
N PHE A 38 -24.82 13.05 7.61
CA PHE A 38 -23.38 13.07 7.85
C PHE A 38 -22.70 11.87 7.19
N PHE A 39 -23.28 10.68 7.34
CA PHE A 39 -22.80 9.46 6.70
C PHE A 39 -22.71 9.58 5.17
N GLU A 40 -23.76 10.13 4.54
CA GLU A 40 -23.84 10.20 3.08
C GLU A 40 -23.01 11.34 2.47
N THR A 41 -22.77 12.44 3.21
CA THR A 41 -22.14 13.66 2.64
C THR A 41 -20.75 13.97 3.18
N GLN A 42 -20.40 13.55 4.40
CA GLN A 42 -19.15 13.93 5.06
C GLN A 42 -18.16 12.77 5.19
N MET A 43 -18.65 11.53 5.33
CA MET A 43 -17.78 10.37 5.48
C MET A 43 -17.24 9.90 4.11
N PRO A 44 -15.94 9.60 4.00
CA PRO A 44 -15.35 9.13 2.75
C PRO A 44 -15.89 7.75 2.40
N LEU A 45 -15.98 7.46 1.10
CA LEU A 45 -16.48 6.15 0.63
C LEU A 45 -15.54 5.01 1.04
N PHE A 46 -14.24 5.22 0.89
CA PHE A 46 -13.16 4.28 1.22
C PHE A 46 -12.12 4.97 2.11
N ASP A 47 -11.45 4.18 2.96
CA ASP A 47 -10.31 4.68 3.73
C ASP A 47 -9.13 4.94 2.77
N PRO A 48 -8.28 5.94 3.05
CA PRO A 48 -7.11 6.19 2.22
C PRO A 48 -6.18 4.96 2.21
N PRO A 49 -5.52 4.67 1.08
CA PRO A 49 -4.59 3.56 0.99
C PRO A 49 -3.41 3.74 1.95
N GLU A 50 -3.04 2.67 2.65
CA GLU A 50 -1.93 2.66 3.60
C GLU A 50 -0.62 3.12 2.96
N MET A 51 -0.37 2.71 1.71
CA MET A 51 0.82 3.07 0.92
C MET A 51 1.01 4.58 0.70
N LEU A 52 -0.03 5.41 0.85
CA LEU A 52 0.12 6.87 0.76
C LEU A 52 0.44 7.54 2.10
N SER A 53 0.36 6.81 3.20
CA SER A 53 0.42 7.37 4.56
C SER A 53 1.45 6.69 5.47
N ALA A 54 1.85 5.46 5.17
CA ALA A 54 2.85 4.70 5.91
C ALA A 54 4.29 4.99 5.42
N PRO A 55 5.30 4.81 6.29
CA PRO A 55 6.70 4.82 5.86
C PRO A 55 6.98 3.74 4.81
N LEU A 56 7.61 4.12 3.70
CA LEU A 56 7.82 3.24 2.54
C LEU A 56 9.06 2.36 2.65
N THR A 57 9.85 2.51 3.71
CA THR A 57 11.10 1.81 4.00
C THR A 57 10.95 0.29 3.86
N LYS A 58 9.93 -0.29 4.50
CA LYS A 58 9.63 -1.72 4.42
C LYS A 58 9.12 -2.12 3.04
N LEU A 59 8.22 -1.34 2.45
CA LEU A 59 7.64 -1.61 1.14
C LEU A 59 8.72 -1.65 0.05
N TYR A 60 9.66 -0.71 0.08
CA TYR A 60 10.77 -0.64 -0.86
C TYR A 60 11.66 -1.88 -0.79
N LEU A 61 12.02 -2.34 0.42
CA LEU A 61 12.78 -3.58 0.58
C LEU A 61 12.03 -4.82 0.05
N GLN A 62 10.72 -4.89 0.30
CA GLN A 62 9.88 -5.97 -0.23
C GLN A 62 9.83 -5.94 -1.76
N ALA A 63 9.69 -4.76 -2.35
CA ALA A 63 9.73 -4.60 -3.81
C ALA A 63 11.10 -5.03 -4.38
N LYS A 64 12.22 -4.61 -3.76
CA LYS A 64 13.57 -5.02 -4.18
C LYS A 64 13.78 -6.54 -4.08
N GLN A 65 13.29 -7.17 -3.02
CA GLN A 65 13.34 -8.63 -2.88
C GLN A 65 12.48 -9.32 -3.96
N LEU A 66 11.30 -8.79 -4.27
CA LEU A 66 10.46 -9.34 -5.33
C LEU A 66 11.16 -9.23 -6.70
N CYS A 67 11.75 -8.08 -7.02
CA CYS A 67 12.52 -7.88 -8.26
C CYS A 67 13.62 -8.94 -8.41
N SER A 68 14.48 -9.12 -7.41
CA SER A 68 15.57 -10.09 -7.47
C SER A 68 15.10 -11.55 -7.54
N THR A 69 14.02 -11.91 -6.84
CA THR A 69 13.46 -13.27 -6.94
C THR A 69 12.86 -13.55 -8.30
N LEU A 70 12.25 -12.54 -8.94
CA LEU A 70 11.64 -12.68 -10.25
C LEU A 70 12.70 -12.76 -11.35
N GLU A 71 13.77 -11.96 -11.27
CA GLU A 71 14.94 -12.07 -12.15
C GLU A 71 15.58 -13.47 -12.09
N ALA A 72 15.80 -14.00 -10.88
CA ALA A 72 16.32 -15.36 -10.70
C ALA A 72 15.38 -16.45 -11.24
N SER A 73 14.06 -16.18 -11.28
CA SER A 73 13.05 -17.12 -11.77
C SER A 73 12.79 -17.03 -13.27
N GLN A 74 13.04 -15.87 -13.90
CA GLN A 74 12.92 -15.68 -15.35
C GLN A 74 13.91 -16.54 -16.14
N GLU A 75 15.05 -16.91 -15.54
CA GLU A 75 15.97 -17.87 -16.14
C GLU A 75 15.40 -19.30 -16.21
N LYS A 76 14.31 -19.60 -15.48
CA LYS A 76 13.72 -20.95 -15.39
C LYS A 76 12.32 -21.07 -15.99
N VAL A 77 11.60 -19.98 -16.22
CA VAL A 77 10.24 -19.97 -16.80
C VAL A 77 10.14 -18.83 -17.82
N ARG A 78 10.06 -19.16 -19.11
CA ARG A 78 9.60 -18.23 -20.15
C ARG A 78 8.18 -17.79 -19.79
N LEU A 79 8.00 -16.61 -19.19
CA LEU A 79 6.69 -16.01 -19.07
C LEU A 79 6.13 -15.72 -20.48
N PRO A 80 4.81 -15.86 -20.68
CA PRO A 80 4.18 -15.49 -21.94
C PRO A 80 4.42 -14.00 -22.25
N PRO A 81 4.57 -13.64 -23.54
CA PRO A 81 5.00 -12.30 -23.98
C PRO A 81 4.02 -11.17 -23.66
N GLU A 82 2.90 -11.46 -23.00
CA GLU A 82 1.82 -10.50 -22.73
C GLU A 82 1.93 -9.84 -21.36
N VAL A 83 2.83 -10.31 -20.49
CA VAL A 83 3.07 -9.73 -19.16
C VAL A 83 4.40 -8.98 -19.16
N HIS A 84 4.37 -7.74 -19.64
CA HIS A 84 5.48 -6.79 -19.49
C HIS A 84 5.34 -6.01 -18.19
N MET A 85 5.41 -6.66 -17.02
CA MET A 85 5.70 -5.89 -15.80
C MET A 85 7.17 -5.49 -15.87
N ASN A 86 7.47 -4.21 -15.68
CA ASN A 86 8.86 -3.77 -15.60
C ASN A 86 9.43 -4.13 -14.22
N VAL A 87 9.86 -5.38 -14.07
CA VAL A 87 10.39 -5.93 -12.81
C VAL A 87 11.84 -5.49 -12.56
N SER A 88 12.49 -4.83 -13.52
CA SER A 88 13.92 -4.47 -13.44
C SER A 88 14.24 -3.44 -12.35
N ALA A 89 13.27 -2.61 -11.95
CA ALA A 89 13.49 -1.57 -10.95
C ALA A 89 12.34 -1.50 -9.94
N PRO A 90 12.63 -1.47 -8.62
CA PRO A 90 11.60 -1.35 -7.59
C PRO A 90 10.70 -0.12 -7.75
N LYS A 91 11.23 1.04 -8.16
CA LYS A 91 10.38 2.22 -8.41
C LYS A 91 9.48 2.03 -9.63
N ALA A 92 9.96 1.38 -10.69
CA ALA A 92 9.15 1.13 -11.88
C ALA A 92 7.94 0.24 -11.52
N LEU A 93 8.19 -0.85 -10.76
CA LEU A 93 7.14 -1.72 -10.25
C LEU A 93 6.13 -0.96 -9.37
N LEU A 94 6.62 -0.14 -8.44
CA LEU A 94 5.75 0.65 -7.56
C LEU A 94 4.98 1.75 -8.29
N ASN A 95 5.40 2.16 -9.48
CA ASN A 95 4.69 3.15 -10.28
C ASN A 95 3.55 2.53 -11.11
N GLU A 96 3.57 1.22 -11.34
CA GLU A 96 2.53 0.48 -12.07
C GLU A 96 1.34 0.06 -11.18
N VAL A 97 1.45 0.22 -9.86
CA VAL A 97 0.37 -0.14 -8.92
C VAL A 97 -0.82 0.82 -9.03
N VAL A 98 -2.01 0.34 -8.63
CA VAL A 98 -3.29 1.06 -8.76
C VAL A 98 -3.26 2.50 -8.20
N GLN A 99 -2.51 2.73 -7.13
CA GLN A 99 -2.33 4.04 -6.51
C GLN A 99 -0.87 4.22 -6.13
N PRO A 100 -0.03 4.78 -7.01
CA PRO A 100 1.41 4.85 -6.76
C PRO A 100 1.73 5.78 -5.58
N PRO A 101 2.77 5.46 -4.78
CA PRO A 101 3.25 6.35 -3.74
C PRO A 101 3.92 7.60 -4.32
N SER A 102 4.08 8.62 -3.49
CA SER A 102 4.86 9.80 -3.88
C SER A 102 6.34 9.43 -4.06
N MET A 103 6.93 9.83 -5.19
CA MET A 103 8.35 9.61 -5.48
C MET A 103 9.27 10.25 -4.43
N ALA A 104 8.90 11.43 -3.91
CA ALA A 104 9.65 12.09 -2.85
C ALA A 104 9.68 11.28 -1.54
N LEU A 105 8.59 10.56 -1.22
CA LEU A 105 8.55 9.67 -0.06
C LEU A 105 9.39 8.41 -0.29
N LEU A 106 9.44 7.90 -1.52
CA LEU A 106 10.30 6.78 -1.88
C LEU A 106 11.78 7.15 -1.78
N GLU A 107 12.17 8.32 -2.30
CA GLU A 107 13.55 8.82 -2.19
C GLU A 107 13.96 9.04 -0.73
N ALA A 108 13.07 9.60 0.10
CA ALA A 108 13.31 9.73 1.53
C ALA A 108 13.50 8.37 2.23
N ALA A 109 12.68 7.38 1.89
CA ALA A 109 12.81 6.02 2.41
C ALA A 109 14.11 5.34 1.95
N MET A 110 14.54 5.53 0.70
CA MET A 110 15.82 5.04 0.20
C MET A 110 17.00 5.68 0.92
N SER A 111 16.94 6.99 1.16
CA SER A 111 17.96 7.71 1.92
C SER A 111 18.04 7.20 3.36
N GLU A 112 16.91 6.91 4.00
CA GLU A 112 16.85 6.30 5.33
C GLU A 112 17.46 4.89 5.34
N LEU A 113 17.10 4.04 4.38
CA LEU A 113 17.66 2.69 4.24
C LEU A 113 19.18 2.70 4.03
N ALA A 114 19.69 3.62 3.20
CA ALA A 114 21.12 3.79 2.99
C ALA A 114 21.82 4.26 4.28
N ALA A 115 21.20 5.16 5.05
CA ALA A 115 21.74 5.64 6.33
C ALA A 115 21.81 4.53 7.40
N VAL A 116 20.86 3.59 7.39
CA VAL A 116 20.86 2.41 8.28
C VAL A 116 21.79 1.29 7.77
N GLY A 117 22.33 1.42 6.55
CA GLY A 117 23.19 0.41 5.92
C GLY A 117 22.43 -0.79 5.33
N CYS A 118 21.11 -0.65 5.12
CA CYS A 118 20.30 -1.66 4.45
C CYS A 118 20.45 -1.64 2.92
N LEU A 119 20.96 -0.53 2.35
CA LEU A 119 21.30 -0.38 0.93
C LEU A 119 22.75 0.12 0.83
N THR A 120 23.49 -0.35 -0.17
CA THR A 120 24.88 0.10 -0.41
C THR A 120 24.95 1.56 -0.85
N SER A 121 23.91 2.09 -1.51
CA SER A 121 23.77 3.51 -1.76
C SER A 121 22.30 3.92 -1.97
N ALA A 122 22.06 5.23 -2.06
CA ALA A 122 20.73 5.78 -2.34
C ALA A 122 20.35 5.75 -3.83
N SER A 123 21.17 5.18 -4.71
CA SER A 123 20.78 4.89 -6.10
C SER A 123 20.07 3.53 -6.20
N GLU A 124 19.22 3.36 -7.21
CA GLU A 124 18.52 2.08 -7.44
C GLU A 124 19.45 0.97 -7.94
N ASP A 125 20.54 1.34 -8.60
CA ASP A 125 21.56 0.42 -9.12
C ASP A 125 22.48 -0.14 -8.02
N ALA A 126 22.25 0.25 -6.77
CA ALA A 126 23.07 -0.16 -5.64
C ALA A 126 22.61 -1.54 -5.14
N GLU A 127 23.50 -2.53 -5.22
CA GLU A 127 23.29 -3.89 -4.69
C GLU A 127 22.90 -3.90 -3.22
#